data_AF-A0A7L4RAZ6-F1
#
_entry.id   AF-A0A7L4RAZ6-F1
#
_cell.length_a   1.000
_cell.length_b   1.000
_cell.length_c   1.000
_cell.angle_alpha   90.00
_cell.angle_beta   90.00
_cell.angle_gamma   90.00
#
_symmetry.space_group_name_H-M   'P 1'
#
loop_
_entity.id
_entity.type
_entity.pdbx_description
1 polymer ?
#
loop_
_entity_poly.entity_id
_entity_poly.type
_entity_poly.pdbx_seq_one_letter_code
_entity_poly.pdbx_strand_id
1 'polypeptide(L)'
;MKIEHLVYAAYVGFFLVTMAVILAVPLLAFQHDMGTVYDAFGYTCHQKMSRSLCVFSDGAGYWIADCRQQNGVFLSAAMDRMTVEVQTDTALGYKMPVCSRDFGLYGAMLLGALVYPFLRKIEDKDIYPAIWLLVAIAPLALDGGIQLVSEIGLLPFVYESSNFLRLLTGAIAGIAASFYAIPLLMNMFGTSGGKKEKEKKK
;
A
#
# COMPACT_ATOMS: atom_id res chain seq x y z
N MET A 1 14.17 -25.88 5.97
CA MET A 1 14.33 -24.46 5.61
C MET A 1 14.94 -23.73 6.79
N LYS A 2 15.90 -22.82 6.57
CA LYS A 2 16.36 -21.91 7.64
C LYS A 2 15.23 -20.94 8.00
N ILE A 3 15.21 -20.46 9.23
CA ILE A 3 14.15 -19.56 9.74
C ILE A 3 14.07 -18.27 8.90
N GLU A 4 15.20 -17.77 8.39
CA GLU A 4 15.28 -16.57 7.54
C GLU A 4 14.46 -16.73 6.25
N HIS A 5 14.54 -17.89 5.60
CA HIS A 5 13.75 -18.16 4.40
C HIS A 5 12.26 -18.28 4.70
N LEU A 6 11.90 -18.80 5.87
CA LEU A 6 10.50 -18.88 6.30
C LEU A 6 9.94 -17.49 6.59
N VAL A 7 10.69 -16.62 7.27
CA VAL A 7 10.32 -15.22 7.52
C VAL A 7 10.16 -14.46 6.19
N TYR A 8 11.12 -14.61 5.27
CA TYR A 8 11.04 -14.01 3.94
C TYR A 8 9.83 -14.52 3.14
N ALA A 9 9.61 -15.83 3.10
CA ALA A 9 8.47 -16.43 2.40
C ALA A 9 7.13 -15.98 3.01
N ALA A 10 7.04 -15.85 4.33
CA ALA A 10 5.86 -15.32 5.00
C ALA A 10 5.60 -13.85 4.62
N TYR A 11 6.64 -13.02 4.56
CA TYR A 11 6.53 -11.63 4.11
C TYR A 11 6.02 -11.54 2.66
N VAL A 12 6.64 -12.28 1.73
CA VAL A 12 6.21 -12.33 0.33
C VAL A 12 4.79 -12.84 0.21
N GLY A 13 4.46 -13.94 0.91
CA GLY A 13 3.12 -14.52 0.92
C GLY A 13 2.05 -13.57 1.44
N PHE A 14 2.34 -12.84 2.52
CA PHE A 14 1.43 -11.85 3.08
C PHE A 14 1.10 -10.74 2.07
N PHE A 15 2.11 -10.12 1.45
CA PHE A 15 1.87 -9.07 0.46
C PHE A 15 1.28 -9.59 -0.85
N LEU A 16 1.61 -10.82 -1.25
CA LEU A 16 1.01 -11.48 -2.41
C LEU A 16 -0.49 -11.70 -2.20
N VAL A 17 -0.89 -12.24 -1.04
CA VAL A 17 -2.31 -12.43 -0.69
C VAL A 17 -3.02 -11.08 -0.59
N THR A 18 -2.39 -10.09 0.06
CA THR A 18 -2.95 -8.74 0.18
C THR A 18 -3.24 -8.13 -1.19
N MET A 19 -2.26 -8.16 -2.10
CA MET A 19 -2.43 -7.65 -3.47
C MET A 19 -3.45 -8.44 -4.28
N ALA A 20 -3.48 -9.78 -4.13
CA ALA A 20 -4.47 -10.62 -4.78
C ALA A 20 -5.89 -10.25 -4.33
N VAL A 21 -6.10 -10.03 -3.03
CA VAL A 21 -7.40 -9.59 -2.50
C VAL A 21 -7.77 -8.20 -3.01
N ILE A 22 -6.85 -7.23 -2.97
CA ILE A 22 -7.10 -5.86 -3.44
C ILE A 22 -7.55 -5.84 -4.92
N LEU A 23 -6.95 -6.68 -5.76
CA LEU A 23 -7.30 -6.79 -7.18
C LEU A 23 -8.56 -7.63 -7.43
N ALA A 24 -8.78 -8.68 -6.64
CA ALA A 24 -9.93 -9.58 -6.81
C ALA A 24 -11.25 -8.95 -6.36
N VAL A 25 -11.23 -8.13 -5.29
CA VAL A 25 -12.45 -7.50 -4.74
C VAL A 25 -13.27 -6.73 -5.78
N PRO A 26 -12.72 -5.75 -6.52
CA PRO A 26 -13.50 -5.00 -7.50
C PRO A 26 -13.93 -5.85 -8.71
N LEU A 27 -13.23 -6.96 -9.01
CA LEU A 27 -13.64 -7.89 -10.07
C LEU A 27 -14.83 -8.76 -9.64
N LEU A 28 -14.82 -9.25 -8.40
CA LEU A 28 -15.92 -10.04 -7.83
C LEU A 28 -17.15 -9.18 -7.53
N ALA A 29 -16.95 -7.88 -7.26
CA ALA A 29 -18.03 -6.92 -7.02
C ALA A 29 -19.02 -6.78 -8.19
N PHE A 30 -18.63 -7.15 -9.43
CA PHE A 30 -19.55 -7.20 -10.57
C PHE A 30 -20.62 -8.30 -10.48
N GLN A 31 -20.41 -9.32 -9.64
CA GLN A 31 -21.29 -10.49 -9.54
C GLN A 31 -21.76 -10.78 -8.12
N HIS A 32 -21.05 -10.25 -7.12
CA HIS A 32 -21.26 -10.54 -5.71
C HIS A 32 -21.21 -9.26 -4.89
N ASP A 33 -21.97 -9.24 -3.80
CA ASP A 33 -21.82 -8.19 -2.79
C ASP A 33 -20.52 -8.41 -2.02
N MET A 34 -19.62 -7.43 -2.10
CA MET A 34 -18.32 -7.44 -1.43
C MET A 34 -18.26 -6.49 -0.23
N GLY A 35 -19.41 -5.98 0.24
CA GLY A 35 -19.52 -4.99 1.32
C GLY A 35 -18.73 -5.36 2.57
N THR A 36 -18.83 -6.59 3.05
CA THR A 36 -18.07 -7.06 4.24
C THR A 36 -16.55 -7.00 4.03
N VAL A 37 -16.07 -7.24 2.80
CA VAL A 37 -14.64 -7.14 2.49
C VAL A 37 -14.22 -5.67 2.49
N TYR A 38 -15.02 -4.78 1.90
CA TYR A 38 -14.79 -3.34 2.01
C TYR A 38 -14.76 -2.90 3.49
N ASP A 39 -15.71 -3.31 4.31
CA ASP A 39 -15.73 -2.97 5.75
C ASP A 39 -14.45 -3.41 6.47
N ALA A 40 -13.94 -4.61 6.17
CA ALA A 40 -12.71 -5.13 6.76
C ALA A 40 -11.48 -4.26 6.41
N PHE A 41 -11.36 -3.79 5.16
CA PHE A 41 -10.30 -2.87 4.78
C PHE A 41 -10.49 -1.45 5.37
N GLY A 42 -11.69 -1.12 5.88
CA GLY A 42 -12.01 0.17 6.48
C GLY A 42 -11.20 0.45 7.74
N TYR A 43 -10.70 -0.60 8.41
CA TYR A 43 -9.82 -0.49 9.58
C TYR A 43 -8.40 -0.04 9.23
N THR A 44 -7.92 -0.33 8.02
CA THR A 44 -6.55 -0.02 7.58
C THR A 44 -6.49 1.11 6.58
N CYS A 45 -7.60 1.41 5.90
CA CYS A 45 -7.70 2.46 4.90
C CYS A 45 -9.01 3.24 5.08
N HIS A 46 -8.96 4.57 4.94
CA HIS A 46 -10.16 5.41 4.97
C HIS A 46 -11.05 5.32 3.72
N GLN A 47 -10.64 4.53 2.71
CA GLN A 47 -11.42 4.16 1.52
C GLN A 47 -12.15 5.29 0.81
N LYS A 48 -11.50 6.44 0.67
CA LYS A 48 -12.09 7.57 -0.04
C LYS A 48 -12.19 7.30 -1.53
N MET A 49 -13.39 7.42 -2.08
CA MET A 49 -13.69 7.30 -3.50
C MET A 49 -12.82 8.24 -4.35
N SER A 50 -12.70 9.50 -3.91
CA SER A 50 -11.89 10.56 -4.53
C SER A 50 -10.39 10.23 -4.65
N ARG A 51 -9.90 9.29 -3.83
CA ARG A 51 -8.46 8.94 -3.71
C ARG A 51 -8.15 7.51 -4.15
N SER A 52 -9.13 6.80 -4.72
CA SER A 52 -9.02 5.39 -5.05
C SER A 52 -9.00 5.16 -6.56
N LEU A 53 -8.44 4.02 -6.94
CA LEU A 53 -8.55 3.47 -8.30
C LEU A 53 -9.75 2.54 -8.36
N CYS A 54 -10.37 2.46 -9.53
CA CYS A 54 -11.52 1.60 -9.82
C CYS A 54 -11.17 0.64 -10.93
N VAL A 55 -11.72 -0.57 -10.87
CA VAL A 55 -11.78 -1.48 -12.01
C VAL A 55 -13.11 -1.23 -12.71
N PHE A 56 -13.04 -0.81 -13.96
CA PHE A 56 -14.19 -0.54 -14.82
C PHE A 56 -14.40 -1.68 -15.81
N SER A 57 -15.65 -1.85 -16.26
CA SER A 57 -16.03 -2.71 -17.37
C SER A 57 -17.18 -2.11 -18.17
N ASP A 58 -17.10 -2.23 -19.49
CA ASP A 58 -18.15 -1.96 -20.48
C ASP A 58 -18.75 -3.25 -21.06
N GLY A 59 -18.41 -4.40 -20.49
CA GLY A 59 -18.76 -5.72 -21.00
C GLY A 59 -17.79 -6.30 -22.05
N ALA A 60 -16.88 -5.51 -22.61
CA ALA A 60 -15.83 -6.00 -23.52
C ALA A 60 -14.53 -6.38 -22.79
N GLY A 61 -14.28 -5.78 -21.62
CA GLY A 61 -13.11 -6.10 -20.82
C GLY A 61 -13.07 -5.36 -19.48
N TYR A 62 -11.91 -5.42 -18.83
CA TYR A 62 -11.65 -4.72 -17.57
C TYR A 62 -10.45 -3.79 -17.70
N TRP A 63 -10.52 -2.60 -17.10
CA TRP A 63 -9.38 -1.68 -17.00
C TRP A 63 -9.37 -0.95 -15.66
N ILE A 64 -8.20 -0.46 -15.27
CA ILE A 64 -8.02 0.33 -14.05
C ILE A 64 -7.92 1.81 -14.42
N ALA A 65 -8.70 2.64 -13.75
CA ALA A 65 -8.64 4.09 -13.88
C ALA A 65 -8.97 4.77 -12.56
N ASP A 66 -8.83 6.10 -12.52
CA ASP A 66 -9.29 6.89 -11.39
C ASP A 66 -10.80 6.76 -11.23
N CYS A 67 -11.25 6.45 -10.02
CA CYS A 67 -12.68 6.35 -9.77
C CYS A 67 -13.41 7.68 -10.01
N ARG A 68 -12.75 8.81 -9.71
CA ARG A 68 -13.22 10.16 -9.97
C ARG A 68 -12.05 11.01 -10.43
N GLN A 69 -12.32 11.97 -11.30
CA GLN A 69 -11.33 12.98 -11.67
C GLN A 69 -11.02 13.89 -10.48
N GLN A 70 -9.75 14.17 -10.21
CA GLN A 70 -9.31 15.11 -9.18
C GLN A 70 -9.32 16.56 -9.70
N ASN A 71 -10.49 17.03 -10.12
CA ASN A 71 -10.69 18.38 -10.69
C ASN A 71 -11.15 19.44 -9.67
N GLY A 72 -11.01 19.17 -8.38
CA GLY A 72 -11.43 20.08 -7.29
C GLY A 72 -12.91 20.00 -6.93
N VAL A 73 -13.69 19.07 -7.51
CA VAL A 73 -15.07 18.80 -7.09
C VAL A 73 -15.07 17.71 -6.01
N PHE A 74 -15.34 18.13 -4.76
CA PHE A 74 -15.32 17.24 -3.60
C PHE A 74 -16.68 16.58 -3.35
N LEU A 75 -16.64 15.27 -3.06
CA LEU A 75 -17.79 14.56 -2.46
C LEU A 75 -17.92 14.96 -1.00
N SER A 76 -19.13 14.90 -0.44
CA SER A 76 -19.28 15.01 1.01
C SER A 76 -18.50 13.87 1.68
N ALA A 77 -17.94 14.13 2.87
CA ALA A 77 -17.09 13.15 3.55
C ALA A 77 -17.79 11.79 3.80
N ALA A 78 -19.11 11.80 3.97
CA ALA A 78 -19.92 10.59 4.11
C ALA A 78 -20.02 9.82 2.78
N MET A 79 -20.39 10.51 1.70
CA MET A 79 -20.50 9.90 0.37
C MET A 79 -19.16 9.37 -0.12
N ASP A 80 -18.08 10.10 0.14
CA ASP A 80 -16.73 9.71 -0.29
C ASP A 80 -16.25 8.40 0.37
N ARG A 81 -16.75 8.08 1.56
CA ARG A 81 -16.40 6.84 2.28
C ARG A 81 -17.31 5.67 1.90
N MET A 82 -18.61 5.91 1.79
CA MET A 82 -19.61 4.85 1.59
C MET A 82 -19.75 4.40 0.13
N THR A 83 -19.36 5.24 -0.83
CA THR A 83 -19.48 4.89 -2.25
C THR A 83 -18.43 3.86 -2.64
N VAL A 84 -18.87 2.73 -3.20
CA VAL A 84 -18.02 1.65 -3.73
C VAL A 84 -18.13 1.50 -5.24
N GLU A 85 -19.21 2.01 -5.84
CA GLU A 85 -19.56 1.88 -7.24
C GLU A 85 -19.51 3.23 -7.97
N VAL A 86 -19.08 3.22 -9.22
CA VAL A 86 -19.04 4.36 -10.13
C VAL A 86 -19.69 3.97 -11.45
N GLN A 87 -20.79 4.62 -11.79
CA GLN A 87 -21.42 4.51 -13.10
C GLN A 87 -20.96 5.67 -14.00
N THR A 88 -20.47 5.35 -15.19
CA THR A 88 -20.25 6.30 -16.29
C THR A 88 -21.26 6.06 -17.42
N ASP A 89 -21.21 6.87 -18.47
CA ASP A 89 -22.09 6.71 -19.64
C ASP A 89 -21.88 5.38 -20.37
N THR A 90 -20.68 4.80 -20.26
CA THR A 90 -20.28 3.61 -21.03
C THR A 90 -19.79 2.44 -20.18
N ALA A 91 -19.57 2.64 -18.88
CA ALA A 91 -18.95 1.63 -18.03
C ALA A 91 -19.46 1.67 -16.58
N LEU A 92 -19.45 0.50 -15.96
CA LEU A 92 -19.63 0.33 -14.52
C LEU A 92 -18.26 0.08 -13.89
N GLY A 93 -17.98 0.70 -12.74
CA GLY A 93 -16.72 0.53 -12.04
C GLY A 93 -16.88 0.27 -10.56
N TYR A 94 -16.03 -0.59 -10.02
CA TYR A 94 -15.92 -0.85 -8.59
C TYR A 94 -14.58 -0.39 -8.04
N LYS A 95 -14.62 0.34 -6.94
CA LYS A 95 -13.46 0.88 -6.24
C LYS A 95 -12.59 -0.26 -5.70
N MET A 96 -11.27 -0.14 -5.75
CA MET A 96 -10.39 -1.00 -4.97
C MET A 96 -10.68 -0.82 -3.46
N PRO A 97 -10.51 -1.85 -2.62
CA PRO A 97 -10.77 -1.74 -1.18
C PRO A 97 -9.74 -0.88 -0.44
N VAL A 98 -8.77 -0.31 -1.15
CA VAL A 98 -7.74 0.60 -0.62
C VAL A 98 -7.57 1.81 -1.52
N CYS A 99 -7.01 2.89 -0.99
CA CYS A 99 -6.70 4.08 -1.78
C CYS A 99 -5.50 3.86 -2.71
N SER A 100 -5.33 4.74 -3.69
CA SER A 100 -4.21 4.68 -4.67
C SER A 100 -2.83 4.69 -3.99
N ARG A 101 -2.70 5.37 -2.85
CA ARG A 101 -1.47 5.40 -2.04
C ARG A 101 -1.13 4.03 -1.47
N ASP A 102 -2.10 3.38 -0.85
CA ASP A 102 -1.93 2.08 -0.22
C ASP A 102 -1.74 0.98 -1.28
N PHE A 103 -2.44 1.08 -2.42
CA PHE A 103 -2.20 0.22 -3.58
C PHE A 103 -0.74 0.32 -4.06
N GLY A 104 -0.23 1.55 -4.21
CA GLY A 104 1.17 1.79 -4.56
C GLY A 104 2.13 1.25 -3.52
N LEU A 105 1.86 1.48 -2.24
CA LEU A 105 2.71 1.04 -1.13
C LEU A 105 2.76 -0.49 -1.01
N TYR A 106 1.62 -1.18 -0.97
CA TYR A 106 1.58 -2.65 -0.87
C TYR A 106 2.12 -3.33 -2.12
N GLY A 107 1.78 -2.82 -3.31
CA GLY A 107 2.30 -3.35 -4.57
C GLY A 107 3.82 -3.21 -4.67
N ALA A 108 4.35 -2.06 -4.25
CA ALA A 108 5.78 -1.82 -4.18
C ALA A 108 6.48 -2.60 -3.08
N MET A 109 5.80 -2.90 -1.97
CA MET A 109 6.37 -3.77 -0.94
C MET A 109 6.52 -5.21 -1.44
N LEU A 110 5.51 -5.71 -2.16
CA LEU A 110 5.60 -7.00 -2.84
C LEU A 110 6.74 -7.00 -3.86
N LEU A 111 6.78 -5.99 -4.75
CA LEU A 111 7.83 -5.88 -5.76
C LEU A 111 9.22 -5.78 -5.14
N GLY A 112 9.39 -4.95 -4.11
CA GLY A 112 10.63 -4.79 -3.36
C GLY A 112 11.10 -6.12 -2.76
N ALA A 113 10.19 -6.91 -2.20
CA ALA A 113 10.52 -8.23 -1.67
C ALA A 113 10.88 -9.25 -2.75
N LEU A 114 10.20 -9.23 -3.91
CA LEU A 114 10.54 -10.09 -5.05
C LEU A 114 11.91 -9.73 -5.66
N VAL A 115 12.26 -8.45 -5.68
CA VAL A 115 13.56 -7.94 -6.16
C VAL A 115 14.67 -8.16 -5.14
N TYR A 116 14.35 -8.17 -3.84
CA TYR A 116 15.31 -8.30 -2.73
C TYR A 116 16.38 -9.39 -2.92
N PRO A 117 16.08 -10.67 -3.23
CA PRO A 117 17.07 -11.73 -3.35
C PRO A 117 18.09 -11.52 -4.48
N PHE A 118 17.79 -10.67 -5.46
CA PHE A 118 18.71 -10.32 -6.55
C PHE A 118 19.70 -9.22 -6.15
N LEU A 119 19.35 -8.38 -5.17
CA LEU A 119 20.20 -7.29 -4.69
C LEU A 119 20.89 -7.63 -3.36
N ARG A 120 20.33 -8.57 -2.59
CA ARG A 120 20.76 -8.88 -1.23
C ARG A 120 20.48 -10.34 -0.88
N LYS A 121 21.38 -10.95 -0.10
CA LYS A 121 21.18 -12.32 0.40
C LYS A 121 20.05 -12.33 1.41
N ILE A 122 19.20 -13.36 1.37
CA ILE A 122 18.07 -13.50 2.29
C ILE A 122 18.56 -13.62 3.74
N GLU A 123 19.74 -14.17 4.00
CA GLU A 123 20.27 -14.29 5.35
C GLU A 123 20.96 -13.02 5.88
N ASP A 124 21.03 -11.97 5.08
CA ASP A 124 21.68 -10.73 5.45
C ASP A 124 20.80 -9.89 6.39
N LYS A 125 21.32 -9.65 7.59
CA LYS A 125 20.60 -9.00 8.70
C LYS A 125 21.02 -7.55 8.90
N ASP A 126 21.94 -7.02 8.11
CA ASP A 126 22.36 -5.63 8.26
C ASP A 126 21.18 -4.68 7.93
N ILE A 127 21.06 -3.56 8.64
CA ILE A 127 20.01 -2.58 8.35
C ILE A 127 20.71 -1.33 7.86
N TYR A 128 20.27 -0.81 6.70
CA TYR A 128 20.81 0.44 6.18
C TYR A 128 20.60 1.58 7.18
N PRO A 129 21.44 2.62 7.17
CA PRO A 129 21.22 3.80 8.01
C PRO A 129 19.81 4.36 7.87
N ALA A 130 19.15 4.70 8.98
CA ALA A 130 17.75 5.14 9.00
C ALA A 130 17.49 6.38 8.13
N ILE A 131 18.51 7.21 7.87
CA ILE A 131 18.41 8.40 7.02
C ILE A 131 17.91 8.07 5.61
N TRP A 132 18.28 6.93 5.01
CA TRP A 132 17.82 6.58 3.67
C TRP A 132 16.34 6.21 3.64
N LEU A 133 15.84 5.57 4.70
CA LEU A 133 14.41 5.32 4.88
C LEU A 133 13.65 6.63 5.03
N LEU A 134 14.17 7.56 5.84
CA LEU A 134 13.56 8.88 6.02
C LEU A 134 13.49 9.67 4.71
N VAL A 135 14.57 9.66 3.93
CA VAL A 135 14.61 10.29 2.60
C VAL A 135 13.59 9.64 1.65
N ALA A 136 13.47 8.32 1.65
CA ALA A 136 12.53 7.61 0.79
C ALA A 136 11.06 7.82 1.19
N ILE A 137 10.76 7.95 2.49
CA ILE A 137 9.40 8.19 2.99
C ILE A 137 9.04 9.69 2.91
N ALA A 138 10.01 10.59 2.84
CA ALA A 138 9.75 12.04 2.84
C ALA A 138 8.74 12.49 1.77
N PRO A 139 8.78 12.05 0.49
CA PRO A 139 7.76 12.42 -0.50
C PRO A 139 6.34 12.01 -0.09
N LEU A 140 6.18 10.80 0.45
CA LEU A 140 4.91 10.29 0.96
C LEU A 140 4.42 11.10 2.17
N ALA A 141 5.32 11.40 3.10
CA ALA A 141 5.01 12.16 4.29
C ALA A 141 4.64 13.61 3.96
N LEU A 142 5.30 14.23 2.98
CA LEU A 142 4.99 15.57 2.50
C LEU A 142 3.64 15.61 1.78
N ASP A 143 3.44 14.74 0.78
CA ASP A 143 2.18 14.67 0.02
C ASP A 143 0.98 14.36 0.94
N GLY A 144 1.11 13.34 1.79
CA GLY A 144 0.09 12.96 2.77
C GLY A 144 -0.13 13.99 3.86
N GLY A 145 0.96 14.62 4.34
CA GLY A 145 0.93 15.64 5.38
C GLY A 145 0.25 16.93 4.89
N ILE A 146 0.64 17.46 3.73
CA ILE A 146 0.02 18.64 3.12
C ILE A 146 -1.47 18.37 2.88
N GLN A 147 -1.80 17.19 2.36
CA GLN A 147 -3.20 16.83 2.15
C GLN A 147 -4.00 16.72 3.46
N LEU A 148 -3.42 16.15 4.52
CA LEU A 148 -4.07 16.10 5.83
C LEU A 148 -4.32 17.51 6.39
N VAL A 149 -3.31 18.38 6.34
CA VAL A 149 -3.39 19.77 6.82
C VAL A 149 -4.41 20.58 6.00
N SER A 150 -4.49 20.33 4.69
CA SER A 150 -5.52 20.91 3.83
C SER A 150 -6.92 20.44 4.24
N GLU A 151 -7.10 19.17 4.56
CA GLU A 151 -8.39 18.56 4.87
C GLU A 151 -8.97 19.09 6.20
N ILE A 152 -8.12 19.40 7.18
CA ILE A 152 -8.51 20.02 8.44
C ILE A 152 -8.64 21.55 8.37
N GLY A 153 -8.49 22.15 7.18
CA GLY A 153 -8.72 23.57 6.95
C GLY A 153 -7.63 24.50 7.47
N LEU A 154 -6.40 24.00 7.71
CA LEU A 154 -5.28 24.81 8.20
C LEU A 154 -4.46 25.47 7.08
N LEU A 155 -4.74 25.17 5.81
CA LEU A 155 -4.12 25.85 4.67
C LEU A 155 -5.05 26.90 4.07
N PRO A 156 -4.50 28.02 3.54
CA PRO A 156 -5.29 29.06 2.87
C PRO A 156 -5.80 28.63 1.49
N PHE A 157 -5.49 27.41 1.04
CA PHE A 157 -5.92 26.82 -0.21
C PHE A 157 -6.24 25.34 -0.01
N VAL A 158 -7.04 24.76 -0.91
CA VAL A 158 -7.33 23.33 -0.90
C VAL A 158 -6.29 22.60 -1.75
N TYR A 159 -5.61 21.65 -1.13
CA TYR A 159 -4.67 20.74 -1.78
C TYR A 159 -5.25 19.33 -1.82
N GLU A 160 -5.46 18.81 -3.03
CA GLU A 160 -5.85 17.43 -3.27
C GLU A 160 -4.80 16.79 -4.18
N SER A 161 -4.12 15.76 -3.67
CA SER A 161 -3.14 15.01 -4.45
C SER A 161 -3.80 14.30 -5.64
N SER A 162 -3.04 14.03 -6.70
CA SER A 162 -3.53 13.17 -7.78
C SER A 162 -3.35 11.70 -7.40
N ASN A 163 -4.18 10.80 -7.93
CA ASN A 163 -3.99 9.37 -7.69
C ASN A 163 -2.63 8.87 -8.20
N PHE A 164 -2.12 9.45 -9.29
CA PHE A 164 -0.77 9.15 -9.77
C PHE A 164 0.31 9.54 -8.74
N LEU A 165 0.24 10.74 -8.16
CA LEU A 165 1.22 11.18 -7.17
C LEU A 165 1.15 10.34 -5.89
N ARG A 166 -0.05 9.97 -5.45
CA ARG A 166 -0.27 9.03 -4.34
C ARG A 166 0.34 7.67 -4.61
N LEU A 167 0.09 7.12 -5.81
CA LEU A 167 0.65 5.85 -6.23
C LEU A 167 2.18 5.89 -6.23
N LEU A 168 2.76 6.94 -6.81
CA LEU A 168 4.21 7.10 -6.94
C LEU A 168 4.89 7.24 -5.58
N THR A 169 4.40 8.15 -4.74
CA THR A 169 4.97 8.37 -3.40
C THR A 169 4.79 7.15 -2.49
N GLY A 170 3.64 6.48 -2.57
CA GLY A 170 3.39 5.21 -1.89
C GLY A 170 4.37 4.13 -2.37
N ALA A 171 4.61 4.03 -3.68
CA ALA A 171 5.51 3.05 -4.24
C ALA A 171 6.97 3.24 -3.82
N ILE A 172 7.47 4.49 -3.81
CA ILE A 172 8.82 4.80 -3.34
C ILE A 172 8.99 4.35 -1.87
N ALA A 173 8.02 4.71 -1.02
CA ALA A 173 8.03 4.31 0.37
C ALA A 173 7.92 2.77 0.54
N GLY A 174 7.11 2.09 -0.26
CA GLY A 174 6.93 0.64 -0.20
C GLY A 174 8.17 -0.17 -0.60
N ILE A 175 8.88 0.25 -1.66
CA ILE A 175 10.17 -0.37 -2.02
C ILE A 175 11.15 -0.20 -0.85
N ALA A 176 11.34 1.03 -0.37
CA ALA A 176 12.25 1.31 0.73
C ALA A 176 11.86 0.51 1.99
N ALA A 177 10.59 0.51 2.37
CA ALA A 177 10.08 -0.23 3.52
C ALA A 177 10.43 -1.72 3.46
N SER A 178 10.41 -2.34 2.28
CA SER A 178 10.77 -3.77 2.14
C SER A 178 12.24 -4.05 2.42
N PHE A 179 13.13 -3.18 1.93
CA PHE A 179 14.57 -3.33 2.17
C PHE A 179 14.97 -3.14 3.64
N TYR A 180 14.11 -2.51 4.44
CA TYR A 180 14.28 -2.35 5.89
C TYR A 180 13.51 -3.41 6.70
N ALA A 181 12.29 -3.73 6.30
CA ALA A 181 11.42 -4.64 7.03
C ALA A 181 11.95 -6.08 7.00
N ILE A 182 12.43 -6.55 5.85
CA ILE A 182 12.96 -7.92 5.71
C ILE A 182 14.12 -8.20 6.70
N PRO A 183 15.23 -7.45 6.70
CA PRO A 183 16.32 -7.69 7.65
C PRO A 183 15.92 -7.41 9.10
N LEU A 184 15.01 -6.45 9.36
CA LEU A 184 14.49 -6.19 10.70
C LEU A 184 13.71 -7.39 11.26
N LEU A 185 12.78 -7.95 10.47
CA LEU A 185 12.01 -9.14 10.85
C LEU A 185 12.94 -10.34 11.07
N MET A 186 13.99 -10.49 10.25
CA MET A 186 15.00 -11.53 10.44
C MET A 186 15.82 -11.35 11.71
N ASN A 187 16.09 -10.12 12.14
CA ASN A 187 16.72 -9.85 13.44
C ASN A 187 15.78 -10.15 14.62
N MET A 188 14.47 -9.92 14.45
CA MET A 188 13.47 -10.18 15.48
C MET A 188 13.19 -11.68 15.67
N PHE A 189 13.08 -12.43 14.56
CA PHE A 189 12.67 -13.84 14.58
C PHE A 189 13.81 -14.83 14.33
N GLY A 190 14.91 -14.39 13.73
CA GLY A 190 16.11 -15.20 13.56
C GLY A 190 16.83 -15.33 14.88
N THR A 191 16.99 -16.56 15.38
CA THR A 191 17.68 -16.85 16.63
C THR A 191 19.00 -16.10 16.74
N SER A 192 19.17 -15.32 17.80
CA SER A 192 20.46 -14.75 18.24
C SER A 192 21.40 -15.89 18.68
N GLY A 193 21.94 -16.64 17.71
CA GLY A 193 22.85 -17.75 17.96
C GLY A 193 24.28 -17.34 18.36
N GLY A 194 24.57 -16.05 18.61
CA GLY A 194 25.95 -15.57 18.74
C GLY A 194 26.28 -14.64 19.90
N LYS A 195 25.29 -14.16 20.69
CA LYS A 195 25.59 -13.17 21.75
C LYS A 195 25.90 -13.77 23.13
N LYS A 196 25.69 -15.07 23.38
CA LYS A 196 25.96 -15.66 24.70
C LYS A 196 27.36 -16.25 24.91
N GLU A 197 28.23 -16.28 23.89
CA GLU A 197 29.56 -16.90 24.03
C GLU A 197 30.71 -15.90 24.26
N LYS A 198 30.50 -14.60 24.01
CA LYS A 198 31.54 -13.57 24.26
C LYS A 198 31.55 -13.01 25.69
N GLU A 199 30.53 -13.28 26.50
CA GLU A 199 30.47 -12.84 27.91
C GLU A 199 30.98 -13.89 28.91
N LYS A 200 31.24 -15.13 28.48
CA LYS A 200 31.84 -16.18 29.34
C LYS A 200 33.36 -16.31 29.22
N LYS A 201 34.02 -15.44 28.43
CA LYS A 201 35.47 -15.43 28.21
C LYS A 201 36.16 -14.14 28.66
N LYS A 202 35.53 -13.34 29.51
CA LYS A 202 36.13 -12.14 30.09
C LYS A 202 36.14 -12.23 31.60
#